data_AF-A0A0B8P9T8-F1
#
_entry.id   AF-A0A0B8P9T8-F1
#
_cell.length_a   1.000
_cell.length_b   1.000
_cell.length_c   1.000
_cell.angle_alpha   90.00
_cell.angle_beta   90.00
_cell.angle_gamma   90.00
#
_symmetry.space_group_name_H-M   'P 1'
#
loop_
_entity.id
_entity.type
_entity.pdbx_description
1 polymer ?
#
loop_
_entity_poly.entity_id
_entity_poly.type
_entity_poly.pdbx_seq_one_letter_code
_entity_poly.pdbx_strand_id
1 'polypeptide(L)' 'MVLDSREVVKEEYVLKGLQASLYRRMQHQRKFWGYDLFIAVGDLDRDGDEFVGLMRQYWAAARTS' A
#
# COMPACT_ATOMS: atom_id res chain seq x y z
N MET A 1 2.55 9.61 -14.31
CA MET A 1 3.16 9.65 -12.97
C MET A 1 4.33 8.68 -12.97
N VAL A 2 5.57 9.16 -12.83
CA VAL A 2 6.78 8.32 -12.83
C VAL A 2 6.98 7.70 -11.44
N LEU A 3 7.33 6.43 -11.38
CA LEU A 3 7.72 5.76 -10.13
C LEU A 3 9.01 6.41 -9.61
N ASP A 4 8.91 7.20 -8.55
CA ASP A 4 10.07 7.73 -7.87
C ASP A 4 10.67 6.64 -6.97
N SER A 5 11.73 6.02 -7.46
CA SER A 5 12.44 4.92 -6.78
C SER A 5 13.52 5.42 -5.82
N ARG A 6 13.65 6.74 -5.61
CA ARG A 6 14.61 7.29 -4.65
C ARG A 6 14.30 6.78 -3.25
N GLU A 7 15.34 6.31 -2.59
CA GLU A 7 15.28 5.73 -1.26
C GLU A 7 14.52 6.66 -0.30
N VAL A 8 13.76 6.06 0.61
CA VAL A 8 13.10 6.77 1.70
C VAL A 8 13.77 6.32 2.98
N VAL A 9 14.52 7.22 3.59
CA VAL A 9 15.17 6.99 4.89
C VAL A 9 14.15 7.28 5.99
N LYS A 10 13.89 6.29 6.84
CA LYS A 10 13.17 6.40 8.11
C LYS A 10 14.15 6.23 9.25
N GLU A 11 13.73 6.64 10.45
CA GLU A 11 14.58 6.60 11.66
C GLU A 11 15.14 5.20 11.92
N GLU A 12 14.38 4.15 11.59
CA GLU A 12 14.72 2.76 11.90
C GLU A 12 15.05 1.91 10.65
N TYR A 13 14.66 2.35 9.45
CA TYR A 13 14.83 1.56 8.23
C TYR A 13 14.92 2.41 6.95
N VAL A 14 15.48 1.82 5.88
CA VAL A 14 15.54 2.45 4.55
C VAL A 14 14.66 1.67 3.58
N LEU A 15 13.66 2.34 3.01
CA LEU A 15 12.84 1.77 1.94
C LEU A 15 13.50 2.03 0.59
N LYS A 16 13.52 1.01 -0.26
CA LYS A 16 14.13 1.07 -1.60
C LYS A 16 13.17 0.57 -2.68
N GLY A 17 13.44 0.95 -3.92
CA GLY A 17 12.70 0.46 -5.10
C GLY A 17 11.18 0.56 -4.94
N LEU A 18 10.49 -0.57 -5.06
CA LEU A 18 9.02 -0.63 -4.99
C LEU A 18 8.46 -0.15 -3.65
N GLN A 19 9.10 -0.48 -2.53
CA GLN A 19 8.65 -0.03 -1.21
C GLN A 19 8.73 1.50 -1.08
N ALA A 20 9.80 2.10 -1.59
CA ALA A 20 9.97 3.55 -1.62
C ALA A 20 8.91 4.23 -2.50
N SER A 21 8.67 3.69 -3.69
CA SER A 21 7.65 4.22 -4.61
C SER A 21 6.23 4.09 -4.04
N LEU A 22 5.90 2.94 -3.43
CA LEU A 22 4.62 2.74 -2.76
C LEU A 22 4.45 3.69 -1.58
N TYR A 23 5.46 3.83 -0.74
CA TYR A 23 5.42 4.74 0.40
C TYR A 23 5.11 6.18 -0.03
N ARG A 24 5.79 6.68 -1.07
CA ARG A 24 5.53 8.03 -1.60
C ARG A 24 4.12 8.16 -2.17
N ARG A 25 3.61 7.12 -2.83
CA ARG A 25 2.24 7.10 -3.35
C ARG A 25 1.22 7.16 -2.20
N MET A 26 1.41 6.36 -1.16
CA MET A 26 0.54 6.34 0.01
C MET A 26 0.52 7.70 0.71
N GLN A 27 1.69 8.30 0.92
CA GLN A 27 1.81 9.65 1.49
C GLN A 27 1.08 10.70 0.63
N HIS A 28 1.26 10.67 -0.68
CA HIS A 28 0.59 11.60 -1.60
C HIS A 28 -0.92 11.40 -1.54
N GLN A 29 -1.41 10.17 -1.64
CA GLN A 29 -2.84 9.89 -1.60
C GLN A 29 -3.46 10.31 -0.27
N ARG A 30 -2.80 10.05 0.86
CA ARG A 30 -3.28 10.46 2.17
C ARG A 30 -3.38 11.98 2.29
N LYS A 31 -2.37 12.70 1.77
CA LYS A 31 -2.33 14.17 1.82
C LYS A 31 -3.46 14.81 1.01
N PHE A 32 -3.83 14.26 -0.14
CA PHE A 32 -4.80 14.88 -1.05
C PHE A 32 -6.22 14.31 -0.93
N TRP A 33 -6.36 13.05 -0.54
CA TRP A 33 -7.63 12.31 -0.61
C TRP A 33 -8.01 11.59 0.68
N GLY A 34 -7.14 11.58 1.70
CA GLY A 34 -7.44 11.00 3.01
C GLY A 34 -7.28 9.48 3.13
N TYR A 35 -6.81 8.79 2.08
CA TYR A 35 -6.54 7.34 2.09
C TYR A 35 -5.15 7.02 1.54
N ASP A 36 -4.58 5.87 1.89
CA ASP A 36 -3.24 5.46 1.42
C ASP A 36 -3.25 4.75 0.06
N LEU A 37 -4.30 3.99 -0.22
CA LEU A 37 -4.44 3.24 -1.46
C LEU A 37 -5.90 3.26 -1.91
N PHE A 38 -6.11 3.52 -3.19
CA PHE A 38 -7.40 3.34 -3.86
C PHE A 38 -7.30 2.20 -4.86
N ILE A 39 -8.24 1.26 -4.76
CA ILE A 39 -8.42 0.16 -5.69
C ILE A 39 -9.90 0.18 -6.09
N ALA A 40 -10.19 0.32 -7.38
CA ALA A 40 -11.55 0.22 -7.86
C ALA A 40 -11.98 -1.25 -7.88
N VAL A 41 -13.21 -1.54 -7.45
CA VAL A 41 -13.73 -2.93 -7.44
C VAL A 41 -13.73 -3.54 -8.84
N GLY A 42 -13.98 -2.73 -9.88
CA GLY A 42 -13.92 -3.20 -11.27
C GLY A 42 -12.52 -3.60 -11.76
N ASP A 43 -11.47 -3.21 -11.04
CA ASP A 43 -10.08 -3.64 -11.34
C ASP A 43 -9.70 -4.94 -10.61
N LEU A 44 -10.58 -5.46 -9.75
CA LEU A 44 -10.35 -6.72 -9.03
C LEU A 44 -10.72 -7.92 -9.91
N ASP A 45 -9.96 -9.00 -9.73
CA ASP A 45 -10.24 -10.32 -10.31
C ASP A 45 -11.30 -11.11 -9.52
N ARG A 46 -11.83 -10.52 -8.44
CA ARG A 46 -12.74 -11.13 -7.47
C ARG A 46 -13.72 -10.11 -6.90
N ASP A 47 -14.69 -10.59 -6.13
CA ASP A 47 -15.65 -9.73 -5.44
C ASP A 47 -14.97 -8.85 -4.37
N GLY A 48 -15.51 -7.65 -4.16
CA GLY A 48 -14.97 -6.69 -3.19
C GLY A 48 -14.96 -7.23 -1.76
N ASP A 49 -16.01 -7.95 -1.34
CA ASP A 49 -16.11 -8.50 0.01
C ASP A 49 -15.11 -9.65 0.21
N GLU A 50 -14.92 -10.47 -0.82
CA GLU A 50 -13.92 -11.54 -0.82
C GLU A 50 -12.50 -10.96 -0.67
N PHE A 51 -12.19 -9.91 -1.43
CA PHE A 51 -10.91 -9.20 -1.35
C PHE A 51 -10.67 -8.62 0.05
N VAL A 52 -11.69 -7.99 0.66
CA VAL A 52 -11.59 -7.46 2.03
C VAL A 52 -11.33 -8.58 3.04
N GLY A 53 -11.99 -9.73 2.89
CA GLY A 53 -11.77 -10.91 3.71
C GLY A 53 -10.32 -11.39 3.68
N LEU A 54 -9.76 -11.53 2.47
CA LEU A 54 -8.35 -11.89 2.25
C LEU A 54 -7.39 -10.89 2.89
N MET A 55 -7.64 -9.59 2.73
CA MET A 55 -6.77 -8.56 3.31
C MET A 55 -6.74 -8.62 4.84
N ARG A 56 -7.87 -8.93 5.49
CA ARG A 56 -7.92 -9.13 6.95
C ARG A 56 -7.13 -10.37 7.37
N GLN A 57 -7.18 -11.46 6.60
CA GLN A 57 -6.42 -12.68 6.88
C GLN A 57 -4.91 -12.43 6.78
N TYR A 58 -4.45 -11.77 5.70
CA TYR A 58 -3.04 -11.39 5.56
C TYR A 58 -2.58 -10.46 6.68
N TRP A 59 -3.41 -9.51 7.09
CA TRP A 59 -3.10 -8.60 8.19
C TRP A 59 -2.97 -9.31 9.54
N ALA A 60 -3.84 -10.29 9.80
CA ALA A 60 -3.76 -11.11 11.00
C ALA A 60 -2.50 -12.00 11.01
N ALA A 61 -2.18 -12.61 9.86
CA ALA A 61 -0.99 -13.46 9.73
C ALA A 61 0.31 -12.67 9.93
N ALA A 62 0.42 -11.47 9.35
CA ALA A 62 1.61 -10.62 9.46
C ALA A 62 1.88 -10.07 10.88
N ARG A 63 0.87 -10.10 11.77
CA ARG A 63 1.03 -9.70 13.18
C ARG A 63 1.43 -10.85 14.09
N THR A 64 1.35 -12.08 13.61
CA THR A 64 1.64 -13.28 14.40
C THR A 64 3.04 -13.83 14.10
N SER A 65 3.71 -13.32 13.06
CA SER A 65 5.09 -13.63 12.65
C SER A 65 6.09 -12.62 13.18
#